data_AF-R6ZL70-F1
#
_entry.id   AF-R6ZL70-F1
#
_cell.length_a   1.000
_cell.length_b   1.000
_cell.length_c   1.000
_cell.angle_alpha   90.00
_cell.angle_beta   90.00
_cell.angle_gamma   90.00
#
_symmetry.space_group_name_H-M   'P 1'
#
loop_
_entity.id
_entity.type
_entity.pdbx_description
1 polymer ?
#
loop_
_entity_poly.entity_id
_entity_poly.type
_entity_poly.pdbx_seq_one_letter_code
_entity_poly.pdbx_strand_id
1 'polypeptide(L)'
;MYTREEIVAVFSKDALKNGLKKYVDIMEYLHKTDVSTDREFQKMYNHFYRMRQRKPEFYQTYFDYMEKMKGNADALTFEDVFYYIKNKTNRCEASFSSKLLATLNPDKPVWDMYVLENLGIKKIQSSSKNREQKIIEAYQQINQWYHDFLGTEETGFILQIFDEMFPNVKITATKKVDLFLWQHRSDF
;
A
#
# COMPACT_ATOMS: atom_id res chain seq x y z
N MET A 1 -20.03 10.38 2.80
CA MET A 1 -19.89 10.72 4.22
C MET A 1 -20.29 9.55 5.09
N TYR A 2 -19.29 8.78 5.51
CA TYR A 2 -19.43 7.71 6.48
C TYR A 2 -19.90 8.25 7.84
N THR A 3 -20.84 7.53 8.44
CA THR A 3 -21.27 7.75 9.82
C THR A 3 -20.19 7.31 10.80
N ARG A 4 -20.24 7.83 12.04
CA ARG A 4 -19.31 7.41 13.10
C ARG A 4 -19.43 5.91 13.36
N GLU A 5 -20.65 5.40 13.37
CA GLU A 5 -20.96 3.98 13.59
C GLU A 5 -20.32 3.10 12.50
N GLU A 6 -20.40 3.50 11.23
CA GLU A 6 -19.73 2.78 10.13
C GLU A 6 -18.21 2.78 10.28
N ILE A 7 -17.60 3.92 10.62
CA ILE A 7 -16.16 4.03 10.79
C ILE A 7 -15.68 3.16 11.96
N VAL A 8 -16.36 3.25 13.11
CA VAL A 8 -16.07 2.42 14.28
C VAL A 8 -16.25 0.94 13.97
N ALA A 9 -17.29 0.56 13.21
CA ALA A 9 -17.52 -0.83 12.81
C ALA A 9 -16.36 -1.35 11.94
N VAL A 10 -15.87 -0.55 10.99
CA VAL A 10 -14.70 -0.92 10.16
C VAL A 10 -13.44 -1.09 11.01
N PHE A 11 -13.12 -0.13 11.87
CA PHE A 11 -11.94 -0.19 12.74
C PHE A 11 -12.02 -1.26 13.83
N SER A 12 -13.22 -1.69 14.20
CA SER A 12 -13.43 -2.74 15.18
C SER A 12 -13.14 -4.15 14.64
N LYS A 13 -13.12 -4.34 13.30
CA LYS A 13 -12.87 -5.63 12.66
C LYS A 13 -11.51 -6.21 13.08
N ASP A 14 -11.50 -7.48 13.49
CA ASP A 14 -10.25 -8.17 13.86
C ASP A 14 -9.26 -8.22 12.70
N ALA A 15 -9.75 -8.33 11.46
CA ALA A 15 -8.90 -8.26 10.28
C ALA A 15 -8.14 -6.92 10.19
N LEU A 16 -8.79 -5.80 10.55
CA LEU A 16 -8.17 -4.49 10.58
C LEU A 16 -7.12 -4.42 11.69
N LYS A 17 -7.49 -4.77 12.93
CA LYS A 17 -6.58 -4.72 14.09
C LYS A 17 -5.33 -5.57 13.88
N ASN A 18 -5.51 -6.78 13.37
CA ASN A 18 -4.40 -7.67 13.03
C ASN A 18 -3.55 -7.14 11.87
N GLY A 19 -4.18 -6.51 10.87
CA GLY A 19 -3.48 -5.84 9.78
C GLY A 19 -2.65 -4.66 10.28
N LEU A 20 -3.24 -3.82 11.12
CA LEU A 20 -2.58 -2.66 11.73
C LEU A 20 -1.36 -3.07 12.52
N LYS A 21 -1.47 -4.09 13.39
CA LYS A 21 -0.34 -4.62 14.16
C LYS A 21 0.81 -5.03 13.23
N LYS A 22 0.52 -5.85 12.21
CA LYS A 22 1.53 -6.31 11.25
C LYS A 22 2.17 -5.16 10.47
N TYR A 23 1.38 -4.15 10.12
CA TYR A 23 1.89 -2.95 9.45
C TYR A 23 2.86 -2.19 10.36
N VAL A 24 2.49 -1.96 11.61
CA VAL A 24 3.38 -1.30 12.60
C VAL A 24 4.66 -2.10 12.80
N ASP A 25 4.58 -3.42 12.94
CA ASP A 25 5.76 -4.29 13.04
C ASP A 25 6.67 -4.12 11.80
N ILE A 26 6.13 -4.18 10.58
CA ILE A 26 6.90 -3.95 9.34
C ILE A 26 7.61 -2.61 9.36
N MET A 27 6.90 -1.53 9.70
CA MET A 27 7.47 -0.19 9.71
C MET A 27 8.55 -0.03 10.80
N GLU A 28 8.39 -0.68 11.95
CA GLU A 28 9.37 -0.67 13.02
C GLU A 28 10.68 -1.37 12.62
N TYR A 29 10.58 -2.53 11.96
CA TYR A 29 11.75 -3.30 11.54
C TYR A 29 12.43 -2.74 10.28
N LEU A 30 11.70 -2.02 9.42
CA LEU A 30 12.19 -1.54 8.12
C LEU A 30 13.59 -0.92 8.20
N HIS A 31 13.85 -0.04 9.16
CA HIS A 31 15.15 0.65 9.30
C HIS A 31 16.09 0.01 10.33
N LYS A 32 15.67 -1.10 10.98
CA LYS A 32 16.45 -1.81 12.00
C LYS A 32 17.17 -3.04 11.47
N THR A 33 16.84 -3.48 10.27
CA THR A 33 17.38 -4.70 9.65
C THR A 33 17.71 -4.47 8.19
N ASP A 34 18.54 -5.32 7.60
CA ASP A 34 18.71 -5.41 6.15
C ASP A 34 17.60 -6.30 5.58
N VAL A 35 16.62 -5.68 4.90
CA VAL A 35 15.43 -6.38 4.38
C VAL A 35 15.76 -7.32 3.22
N SER A 36 16.92 -7.14 2.56
CA SER A 36 17.36 -8.03 1.49
C SER A 36 17.81 -9.40 2.00
N THR A 37 18.24 -9.48 3.25
CA THR A 37 18.77 -10.71 3.87
C THR A 37 17.93 -11.23 5.05
N ASP A 38 17.18 -10.37 5.73
CA ASP A 38 16.33 -10.75 6.87
C ASP A 38 15.10 -11.55 6.45
N ARG A 39 15.13 -12.85 6.72
CA ARG A 39 14.06 -13.79 6.37
C ARG A 39 12.79 -13.60 7.19
N GLU A 40 12.87 -13.15 8.43
CA GLU A 40 11.68 -12.92 9.26
C GLU A 40 10.98 -11.64 8.81
N PHE A 41 11.71 -10.58 8.47
CA PHE A 41 11.14 -9.40 7.81
C PHE A 41 10.45 -9.78 6.51
N GLN A 42 11.13 -10.51 5.63
CA GLN A 42 10.56 -10.92 4.34
C GLN A 42 9.29 -11.76 4.52
N LYS A 43 9.25 -12.67 5.49
CA LYS A 43 8.09 -13.49 5.81
C LYS A 43 6.91 -12.65 6.31
N MET A 44 7.16 -11.72 7.23
CA MET A 44 6.15 -10.79 7.75
C MET A 44 5.58 -9.92 6.63
N TYR A 45 6.46 -9.31 5.83
CA TYR A 45 6.09 -8.46 4.69
C TYR A 45 5.26 -9.23 3.65
N ASN A 46 5.75 -10.40 3.22
CA ASN A 46 5.06 -11.24 2.25
C ASN A 46 3.70 -11.70 2.76
N HIS A 47 3.57 -11.99 4.05
CA HIS A 47 2.31 -12.35 4.66
C HIS A 47 1.32 -11.18 4.64
N PHE A 48 1.75 -10.00 5.08
CA PHE A 48 0.92 -8.79 5.13
C PHE A 48 0.41 -8.40 3.74
N TYR A 49 1.30 -8.31 2.76
CA TYR A 49 0.96 -7.92 1.39
C TYR A 49 0.47 -9.06 0.49
N ARG A 50 0.33 -10.27 1.06
CA ARG A 50 -0.12 -11.49 0.38
C ARG A 50 0.72 -11.82 -0.86
N MET A 51 2.02 -11.60 -0.79
CA MET A 51 2.98 -11.87 -1.88
C MET A 51 3.34 -13.36 -1.94
N ARG A 52 2.37 -14.20 -2.31
CA ARG A 52 2.57 -15.65 -2.42
C ARG A 52 2.89 -16.06 -3.87
N GLN A 53 3.53 -17.22 -4.02
CA GLN A 53 3.69 -17.93 -5.31
C GLN A 53 4.58 -17.22 -6.36
N ARG A 54 5.67 -16.57 -5.93
CA ARG A 54 6.69 -16.08 -6.85
C ARG A 54 7.92 -16.97 -6.85
N LYS A 55 8.71 -16.90 -7.91
CA LYS A 55 10.00 -17.60 -7.96
C LYS A 55 10.98 -16.90 -7.00
N PRO A 56 11.95 -17.62 -6.41
CA PRO A 56 12.92 -17.04 -5.48
C PRO A 56 13.61 -15.77 -6.00
N GLU A 57 13.93 -15.73 -7.29
CA GLU A 57 14.62 -14.59 -7.94
C GLU A 57 13.79 -13.31 -7.92
N PHE A 58 12.45 -13.45 -7.93
CA PHE A 58 11.56 -12.29 -7.78
C PHE A 58 11.71 -11.67 -6.39
N TYR A 59 11.67 -12.49 -5.34
CA TYR A 59 11.80 -11.99 -3.97
C TYR A 59 13.17 -11.36 -3.73
N GLN A 60 14.23 -11.99 -4.22
CA GLN A 60 15.58 -11.42 -4.15
C GLN A 60 15.64 -10.04 -4.81
N THR A 61 15.22 -9.95 -6.08
CA THR A 61 15.16 -8.68 -6.83
C THR A 61 14.35 -7.61 -6.10
N TYR A 62 13.21 -8.00 -5.51
CA TYR A 62 12.29 -7.10 -4.83
C TYR A 62 12.88 -6.52 -3.54
N PHE A 63 13.39 -7.39 -2.67
CA PHE A 63 13.93 -6.95 -1.37
C PHE A 63 15.32 -6.32 -1.49
N ASP A 64 16.15 -6.73 -2.46
CA ASP A 64 17.42 -6.03 -2.77
C ASP A 64 17.15 -4.57 -3.15
N TYR A 65 16.14 -4.34 -3.98
CA TYR A 65 15.77 -3.00 -4.40
C TYR A 65 15.15 -2.19 -3.27
N MET A 66 14.31 -2.83 -2.46
CA MET A 66 13.72 -2.20 -1.27
C MET A 66 14.80 -1.74 -0.30
N GLU A 67 15.80 -2.59 0.00
CA GLU A 67 16.95 -2.22 0.83
C GLU A 67 17.72 -1.05 0.25
N LYS A 68 18.07 -1.15 -1.04
CA LYS A 68 18.83 -0.12 -1.76
C LYS A 68 18.17 1.26 -1.70
N MET A 69 16.84 1.31 -1.73
CA MET A 69 16.10 2.57 -1.83
C MET A 69 15.69 3.18 -0.49
N LYS A 70 15.95 2.52 0.66
CA LYS A 70 15.58 3.07 1.99
C LYS A 70 16.05 4.49 2.23
N GLY A 71 17.29 4.82 1.83
CA GLY A 71 17.88 6.15 2.01
C GLY A 71 17.37 7.21 1.03
N ASN A 72 16.59 6.84 0.03
CA ASN A 72 16.12 7.72 -1.05
C ASN A 72 14.59 7.72 -1.17
N ALA A 73 13.87 7.34 -0.11
CA ALA A 73 12.43 7.12 -0.15
C ALA A 73 11.61 8.36 -0.57
N ASP A 74 12.06 9.57 -0.23
CA ASP A 74 11.36 10.81 -0.54
C ASP A 74 11.38 11.17 -2.03
N ALA A 75 12.47 10.79 -2.73
CA ALA A 75 12.65 11.03 -4.16
C ALA A 75 12.13 9.88 -5.03
N LEU A 76 11.83 8.72 -4.43
CA LEU A 76 11.44 7.52 -5.16
C LEU A 76 10.03 7.67 -5.74
N THR A 77 9.90 7.50 -7.06
CA THR A 77 8.60 7.52 -7.74
C THR A 77 8.04 6.12 -7.95
N PHE A 78 6.76 6.02 -8.31
CA PHE A 78 6.15 4.75 -8.65
C PHE A 78 6.71 4.19 -9.95
N GLU A 79 6.95 5.05 -10.93
CA GLU A 79 7.56 4.78 -12.20
C GLU A 79 8.93 4.13 -12.01
N ASP A 80 9.77 4.67 -11.12
CA ASP A 80 11.08 4.08 -10.80
C ASP A 80 10.96 2.63 -10.32
N VAL A 81 10.08 2.39 -9.35
CA VAL A 81 9.87 1.05 -8.78
C VAL A 81 9.24 0.11 -9.80
N PHE A 82 8.26 0.59 -10.55
CA PHE A 82 7.55 -0.18 -11.57
C PHE A 82 8.50 -0.64 -12.67
N TYR A 83 9.27 0.28 -13.26
CA TYR A 83 10.20 -0.03 -14.33
C TYR A 83 11.37 -0.87 -13.84
N TYR A 84 11.87 -0.65 -12.62
CA TYR A 84 12.90 -1.53 -12.04
C TYR A 84 12.43 -2.99 -11.98
N ILE A 85 11.27 -3.25 -11.37
CA ILE A 85 10.71 -4.60 -11.24
C ILE A 85 10.38 -5.18 -12.62
N LYS A 86 9.78 -4.38 -13.52
CA LYS A 86 9.44 -4.81 -14.88
C LYS A 86 10.67 -5.22 -15.67
N ASN A 87 11.73 -4.41 -15.66
CA ASN A 87 12.95 -4.70 -16.42
C ASN A 87 13.69 -5.93 -15.90
N LYS A 88 13.63 -6.20 -14.59
CA LYS A 88 14.28 -7.37 -13.99
C LYS A 88 13.48 -8.67 -14.11
N THR A 89 12.16 -8.58 -14.11
CA THR A 89 11.28 -9.76 -14.02
C THR A 89 10.48 -10.02 -15.30
N ASN A 90 10.48 -9.06 -16.22
CA ASN A 90 9.62 -8.96 -17.40
C ASN A 90 8.10 -8.94 -17.08
N ARG A 91 7.70 -8.60 -15.85
CA ARG A 91 6.29 -8.57 -15.42
C ARG A 91 5.85 -7.17 -14.98
N CYS A 92 4.64 -6.77 -15.38
CA CYS A 92 4.04 -5.52 -14.93
C CYS A 92 3.35 -5.75 -13.57
N GLU A 93 4.07 -5.49 -12.48
CA GLU A 93 3.67 -5.80 -11.10
C GLU A 93 3.19 -4.55 -10.34
N ALA A 94 2.21 -3.82 -10.90
CA ALA A 94 1.72 -2.53 -10.35
C ALA A 94 1.43 -2.56 -8.84
N SER A 95 0.70 -3.58 -8.37
CA SER A 95 0.38 -3.71 -6.95
C SER A 95 1.64 -3.87 -6.09
N PHE A 96 2.58 -4.74 -6.47
CA PHE A 96 3.78 -4.95 -5.68
C PHE A 96 4.74 -3.75 -5.73
N SER A 97 4.80 -3.05 -6.86
CA SER A 97 5.55 -1.79 -6.97
C SER A 97 5.01 -0.73 -6.01
N SER A 98 3.68 -0.54 -5.97
CA SER A 98 3.07 0.41 -5.04
C SER A 98 3.27 0.05 -3.57
N LYS A 99 3.31 -1.25 -3.24
CA LYS A 99 3.50 -1.74 -1.86
C LYS A 99 4.91 -1.48 -1.36
N LEU A 100 5.90 -1.68 -2.23
CA LEU A 100 7.29 -1.32 -1.95
C LEU A 100 7.38 0.19 -1.70
N LEU A 101 6.87 0.99 -2.63
CA LEU A 101 6.88 2.45 -2.53
C LEU A 101 6.19 2.93 -1.26
N ALA A 102 4.99 2.43 -0.98
CA ALA A 102 4.19 2.79 0.20
C ALA A 102 4.80 2.35 1.53
N THR A 103 5.68 1.34 1.52
CA THR A 103 6.41 0.93 2.73
C THR A 103 7.61 1.83 2.97
N LEU A 104 8.33 2.20 1.91
CA LEU A 104 9.46 3.13 2.02
C LEU A 104 9.00 4.58 2.27
N ASN A 105 7.90 4.99 1.64
CA ASN A 105 7.29 6.30 1.76
C ASN A 105 5.80 6.15 2.14
N PRO A 106 5.48 6.22 3.45
CA PRO A 106 4.13 6.02 3.97
C PRO A 106 3.08 7.05 3.50
N ASP A 107 3.47 8.16 2.89
CA ASP A 107 2.53 9.12 2.32
C ASP A 107 2.00 8.68 0.95
N LYS A 108 2.59 7.64 0.35
CA LYS A 108 2.16 7.10 -0.94
C LYS A 108 1.08 6.03 -0.77
N PRO A 109 -0.01 6.07 -1.57
CA PRO A 109 -1.10 5.10 -1.47
C PRO A 109 -0.70 3.75 -2.06
N VAL A 110 -1.36 2.69 -1.59
CA VAL A 110 -1.19 1.33 -2.13
C VAL A 110 -2.14 1.10 -3.31
N TRP A 111 -1.60 0.59 -4.40
CA TRP A 111 -2.39 -0.06 -5.45
C TRP A 111 -2.86 -1.43 -4.96
N ASP A 112 -4.15 -1.53 -4.64
CA ASP A 112 -4.85 -2.78 -4.33
C ASP A 112 -6.19 -2.85 -5.07
N MET A 113 -6.71 -4.06 -5.27
CA MET A 113 -7.99 -4.28 -5.98
C MET A 113 -9.13 -3.51 -5.31
N TYR A 114 -9.20 -3.50 -3.97
CA TYR A 114 -10.26 -2.77 -3.27
C TYR A 114 -10.10 -1.25 -3.37
N VAL A 115 -8.86 -0.75 -3.45
CA VAL A 115 -8.62 0.68 -3.73
C VAL A 115 -9.11 1.00 -5.15
N LEU A 116 -8.76 0.19 -6.14
CA LEU A 116 -9.25 0.39 -7.51
C LEU A 116 -10.79 0.38 -7.60
N GLU A 117 -11.44 -0.55 -6.90
CA GLU A 117 -12.91 -0.66 -6.86
C GLU A 117 -13.55 0.57 -6.21
N ASN A 118 -13.08 0.98 -5.03
CA ASN A 118 -13.60 2.17 -4.35
C ASN A 118 -13.38 3.46 -5.17
N LEU A 119 -12.31 3.53 -5.97
CA LEU A 119 -12.00 4.67 -6.82
C LEU A 119 -12.67 4.58 -8.22
N GLY A 120 -13.37 3.49 -8.54
CA GLY A 120 -13.96 3.28 -9.87
C GLY A 120 -12.94 3.08 -10.99
N ILE A 121 -11.68 2.78 -10.67
CA ILE A 121 -10.59 2.58 -11.64
C ILE A 121 -10.69 1.16 -12.21
N LYS A 122 -10.92 1.06 -13.52
CA LYS A 122 -11.06 -0.23 -14.21
C LYS A 122 -9.75 -1.02 -14.17
N LYS A 123 -9.89 -2.33 -13.93
CA LYS A 123 -8.77 -3.27 -14.01
C LYS A 123 -8.14 -3.28 -15.40
N ILE A 124 -6.83 -3.07 -15.45
CA ILE A 124 -6.06 -3.07 -16.70
C ILE A 124 -5.77 -4.51 -17.12
N GLN A 125 -6.30 -4.91 -18.27
CA GLN A 125 -6.12 -6.26 -18.82
C GLN A 125 -4.67 -6.49 -19.26
N SER A 126 -4.18 -7.73 -19.11
CA SER A 126 -2.82 -8.11 -19.48
C SER A 126 -2.52 -7.94 -20.98
N SER A 127 -3.55 -8.07 -21.83
CA SER A 127 -3.50 -7.90 -23.29
C SER A 127 -3.66 -6.45 -23.77
N SER A 128 -3.83 -5.49 -22.86
CA SER A 128 -4.05 -4.08 -23.24
C SER A 128 -2.88 -3.53 -24.05
N LYS A 129 -3.16 -2.88 -25.18
CA LYS A 129 -2.18 -1.99 -25.83
C LYS A 129 -1.79 -0.87 -24.85
N ASN A 130 -0.51 -0.50 -24.85
CA ASN A 130 0.09 0.51 -23.96
C ASN A 130 -0.17 0.23 -22.46
N ARG A 131 -0.11 -1.05 -22.07
CA ARG A 131 -0.41 -1.50 -20.70
C ARG A 131 0.40 -0.76 -19.63
N GLU A 132 1.68 -0.51 -19.89
CA GLU A 132 2.58 0.16 -18.94
C GLU A 132 2.12 1.60 -18.70
N GLN A 133 1.87 2.36 -19.76
CA GLN A 133 1.33 3.72 -19.68
C GLN A 133 0.02 3.77 -18.89
N LYS A 134 -0.92 2.86 -19.18
CA LYS A 134 -2.19 2.78 -18.44
C LYS A 134 -1.99 2.50 -16.95
N ILE A 135 -0.99 1.71 -16.59
CA ILE A 135 -0.65 1.43 -15.19
C ILE A 135 -0.14 2.70 -14.51
N ILE A 136 0.73 3.46 -15.19
CA ILE A 136 1.24 4.73 -14.67
C ILE A 136 0.09 5.74 -14.48
N GLU A 137 -0.74 5.94 -15.51
CA GLU A 137 -1.90 6.84 -15.48
C GLU A 137 -2.89 6.47 -14.36
N ALA A 138 -3.14 5.18 -14.17
CA ALA A 138 -4.01 4.71 -13.09
C ALA A 138 -3.40 4.98 -11.71
N TYR A 139 -2.08 4.86 -11.53
CA TYR A 139 -1.47 5.21 -10.24
C TYR A 139 -1.51 6.73 -10.00
N GLN A 140 -1.38 7.55 -11.05
CA GLN A 140 -1.57 8.99 -10.95
C GLN A 140 -3.01 9.34 -10.53
N GLN A 141 -4.02 8.65 -11.07
CA GLN A 141 -5.41 8.79 -10.63
C GLN A 141 -5.60 8.42 -9.15
N ILE A 142 -4.94 7.35 -8.68
CA ILE A 142 -4.96 6.99 -7.25
C ILE A 142 -4.35 8.12 -6.41
N ASN A 143 -3.18 8.67 -6.80
CA ASN A 143 -2.56 9.77 -6.06
C ASN A 143 -3.45 11.02 -6.02
N GLN A 144 -4.06 11.38 -7.14
CA GLN A 144 -4.97 12.52 -7.20
C GLN A 144 -6.18 12.31 -6.30
N TRP A 145 -6.78 11.12 -6.33
CA TRP A 145 -7.91 10.81 -5.46
C TRP A 145 -7.54 10.92 -3.98
N TYR A 146 -6.38 10.40 -3.57
CA TYR A 146 -5.92 10.53 -2.18
C TYR A 146 -5.66 11.99 -1.81
N HIS A 147 -5.05 12.77 -2.71
CA HIS A 147 -4.84 14.20 -2.49
C HIS A 147 -6.16 14.93 -2.21
N ASP A 148 -7.17 14.69 -3.05
CA ASP A 148 -8.49 15.32 -2.92
C ASP A 148 -9.22 14.82 -1.67
N PHE A 149 -9.24 13.50 -1.46
CA PHE A 149 -9.96 12.87 -0.35
C PHE A 149 -9.38 13.27 1.01
N LEU A 150 -8.06 13.39 1.13
CA LEU A 150 -7.39 13.79 2.37
C LEU A 150 -7.77 15.21 2.82
N GLY A 151 -8.22 16.07 1.91
CA GLY A 151 -8.70 17.42 2.22
C GLY A 151 -10.16 17.53 2.66
N THR A 152 -10.89 16.40 2.71
CA THR A 152 -12.33 16.41 3.02
C THR A 152 -12.62 16.33 4.52
N GLU A 153 -13.77 16.86 4.91
CA GLU A 153 -14.31 16.70 6.28
C GLU A 153 -14.51 15.22 6.64
N GLU A 154 -14.92 14.42 5.66
CA GLU A 154 -15.08 12.97 5.77
C GLU A 154 -13.78 12.28 6.18
N THR A 155 -12.64 12.61 5.57
CA THR A 155 -11.34 12.12 6.04
C THR A 155 -11.05 12.60 7.46
N GLY A 156 -11.37 13.85 7.80
CA GLY A 156 -11.21 14.37 9.16
C GLY A 156 -11.85 13.47 10.23
N PHE A 157 -13.08 13.02 10.00
CA PHE A 157 -13.76 12.07 10.89
C PHE A 157 -13.09 10.70 10.96
N ILE A 158 -12.65 10.15 9.82
CA ILE A 158 -11.92 8.87 9.78
C ILE A 158 -10.65 8.96 10.62
N LEU A 159 -9.86 10.03 10.44
CA LEU A 159 -8.59 10.22 11.14
C LEU A 159 -8.82 10.39 12.65
N GLN A 160 -9.80 11.20 13.05
CA GLN A 160 -10.13 11.42 14.45
C GLN A 160 -10.55 10.11 15.14
N ILE A 161 -11.48 9.35 14.55
CA ILE A 161 -11.96 8.10 15.14
C ILE A 161 -10.83 7.07 15.21
N PHE A 162 -9.94 7.03 14.20
CA PHE A 162 -8.77 6.17 14.25
C PHE A 162 -7.88 6.50 15.46
N ASP A 163 -7.57 7.78 15.67
CA ASP A 163 -6.71 8.22 16.77
C ASP A 163 -7.34 8.00 18.15
N GLU A 164 -8.67 8.11 18.26
CA GLU A 164 -9.42 7.75 19.47
C GLU A 164 -9.34 6.25 19.77
N MET A 165 -9.45 5.39 18.75
CA MET A 165 -9.44 3.93 18.91
C MET A 165 -8.02 3.34 19.06
N PHE A 166 -7.01 3.99 18.48
CA PHE A 166 -5.62 3.52 18.45
C PHE A 166 -4.63 4.62 18.88
N PRO A 167 -4.76 5.18 20.10
CA PRO A 167 -4.05 6.40 20.51
C PRO A 167 -2.52 6.30 20.52
N ASN A 168 -1.99 5.08 20.60
CA ASN A 168 -0.54 4.83 20.63
C ASN A 168 0.04 4.52 19.24
N VAL A 169 -0.78 4.48 18.18
CA VAL A 169 -0.34 4.08 16.84
C VAL A 169 -0.09 5.31 15.98
N LYS A 170 1.18 5.54 15.63
CA LYS A 170 1.63 6.68 14.83
C LYS A 170 1.88 6.26 13.39
N ILE A 171 0.90 6.50 12.53
CA ILE A 171 0.98 6.27 11.08
C ILE A 171 0.41 7.47 10.32
N THR A 172 0.79 7.62 9.05
CA THR A 172 0.36 8.75 8.20
C THR A 172 -1.15 8.71 7.93
N ALA A 173 -1.71 9.86 7.55
CA ALA A 173 -3.11 9.96 7.15
C ALA A 173 -3.43 9.02 5.98
N THR A 174 -2.54 8.95 4.97
CA THR A 174 -2.64 8.01 3.85
C THR A 174 -2.81 6.57 4.32
N LYS A 175 -2.05 6.13 5.34
CA LYS A 175 -2.11 4.74 5.83
C LYS A 175 -3.35 4.44 6.65
N LYS A 176 -3.85 5.43 7.40
CA LYS A 176 -5.16 5.32 8.08
C LYS A 176 -6.28 5.12 7.05
N VAL A 177 -6.25 5.88 5.95
CA VAL A 177 -7.19 5.75 4.83
C VAL A 177 -7.01 4.40 4.11
N ASP A 178 -5.78 3.97 3.79
CA ASP A 178 -5.51 2.65 3.18
C ASP A 178 -6.15 1.52 4.01
N LEU A 179 -5.91 1.51 5.32
CA LEU A 179 -6.44 0.49 6.24
C LEU A 179 -7.96 0.50 6.31
N PHE A 180 -8.57 1.70 6.32
CA PHE A 180 -10.00 1.86 6.29
C PHE A 180 -10.58 1.29 4.98
N LEU A 181 -10.08 1.72 3.83
CA LEU A 181 -10.56 1.29 2.50
C LEU A 181 -10.38 -0.22 2.25
N TRP A 182 -9.30 -0.84 2.75
CA TRP A 182 -9.12 -2.29 2.62
C TRP A 182 -10.18 -3.13 3.35
N GLN A 183 -10.77 -2.59 4.42
CA GLN A 183 -11.76 -3.29 5.23
C GLN A 183 -13.18 -2.77 5.00
N HIS A 184 -13.30 -1.60 4.40
CA HIS A 184 -14.53 -1.07 3.86
C HIS A 184 -14.75 -1.64 2.46
N ARG A 185 -15.43 -2.79 2.43
CA ARG A 185 -15.93 -3.36 1.19
C ARG A 185 -17.20 -2.60 0.85
N SER A 186 -17.18 -1.88 -0.26
CA SER A 186 -18.41 -1.36 -0.82
C SER A 186 -19.17 -2.56 -1.39
N ASP A 187 -20.37 -2.82 -0.87
CA ASP A 187 -21.31 -3.77 -1.46
C ASP A 187 -21.90 -3.13 -2.74
N PHE A 188 -21.12 -3.14 -3.84
CA PHE A 188 -21.60 -2.76 -5.17
C PHE A 188 -21.68 -3.98 -6.09
#